data_AF-A0A842YBI8-F1
#
_entry.id   AF-A0A842YBI8-F1
#
_cell.length_a   1.000
_cell.length_b   1.000
_cell.length_c   1.000
_cell.angle_alpha   90.00
_cell.angle_beta   90.00
_cell.angle_gamma   90.00
#
_symmetry.space_group_name_H-M   'P 1'
#
loop_
_entity.id
_entity.type
_entity.pdbx_description
1 polymer ?
#
loop_
_entity_poly.entity_id
_entity_poly.type
_entity_poly.pdbx_seq_one_letter_code
_entity_poly.pdbx_strand_id
1 'polypeptide(L)'
;LRLVKDLPGAKDEKEEKPSIKEYGALLKDGFKFLVSSRFVTLIILGEVVMFSTGPVWWNLILFPLYFSFLVTMVAVSAFRTLVFLPQAVANERSGVLAKRFEPKKWIPLFRLLQFASLVFYLLLAAIVHFFPGIPPGTDPETLEFLSIMIPFTNLSLIEVPVTTVIPVFLMFLAFVSLNLFGGIAGILTQRVMLDVIPNRIRNSMYSLQPTLVMLISMPLIAFFGWFIPFSGGFTWTFIICAFISLVAVLMIRQAFKHPIPKAEAVVKADLEETEEVEEMDIT
;
A
#
# COMPACT_ATOMS: atom_id res chain seq x y z
N LEU A 1 25.77 22.82 7.24
CA LEU A 1 26.45 21.60 7.74
C LEU A 1 27.21 21.75 9.08
N ARG A 2 27.67 22.95 9.50
CA ARG A 2 28.31 23.12 10.83
C ARG A 2 27.34 23.16 12.02
N LEU A 3 26.10 23.60 11.81
CA LEU A 3 25.08 23.77 12.87
C LEU A 3 24.53 22.47 13.48
N VAL A 4 24.73 21.31 12.84
CA VAL A 4 24.22 20.02 13.33
C VAL A 4 25.18 19.37 14.33
N LYS A 5 26.45 19.77 14.35
CA LYS A 5 27.49 19.17 15.20
C LYS A 5 27.48 19.65 16.65
N ASP A 6 26.72 20.69 16.98
CA ASP A 6 26.71 21.29 18.31
C ASP A 6 25.46 20.95 19.14
N LEU A 7 24.66 19.99 18.69
CA LEU A 7 23.58 19.42 19.51
C LEU A 7 24.17 18.49 20.58
N PRO A 8 23.75 18.60 21.86
CA PRO A 8 24.12 17.65 22.90
C PRO A 8 23.65 16.25 22.47
N GLY A 9 24.56 15.25 22.46
CA GLY A 9 24.33 13.91 21.91
C GLY A 9 24.96 13.67 20.53
N ALA A 10 25.19 14.70 19.71
CA ALA A 10 25.79 14.55 18.38
C ALA A 10 27.31 14.30 18.39
N LYS A 11 27.96 14.44 19.56
CA LYS A 11 29.41 14.22 19.74
C LYS A 11 29.75 12.87 20.40
N ASP A 12 28.78 12.21 21.03
CA ASP A 12 29.02 11.01 21.85
C ASP A 12 28.75 9.70 21.08
N GLU A 13 28.03 9.76 19.97
CA GLU A 13 27.90 8.63 19.05
C GLU A 13 29.09 8.58 18.08
N LYS A 14 30.26 8.19 18.59
CA LYS A 14 31.14 7.34 17.77
C LYS A 14 30.49 5.97 17.70
N GLU A 15 29.36 5.86 16.98
CA GLU A 15 28.74 4.58 16.66
C GLU A 15 29.82 3.73 15.97
N GLU A 16 30.29 2.69 16.66
CA GLU A 16 30.97 1.59 15.98
C GLU A 16 30.04 1.15 14.85
N LYS A 17 30.47 1.37 13.61
CA LYS A 17 29.65 1.02 12.46
C LYS A 17 29.30 -0.46 12.59
N PRO A 18 28.01 -0.82 12.65
CA PRO A 18 27.61 -2.19 12.85
C PRO A 18 28.25 -3.07 11.78
N SER A 19 28.81 -4.21 12.20
CA SER A 19 29.58 -5.07 11.31
C SER A 19 28.66 -5.76 10.30
N ILE A 20 29.18 -6.11 9.11
CA ILE A 20 28.41 -6.88 8.10
C ILE A 20 27.87 -8.20 8.70
N LYS A 21 28.57 -8.76 9.69
CA LYS A 21 28.15 -9.96 10.43
C LYS A 21 26.90 -9.70 11.27
N GLU A 22 26.81 -8.56 11.96
CA GLU A 22 25.61 -8.16 12.70
C GLU A 22 24.41 -7.96 11.77
N TYR A 23 24.60 -7.28 10.62
CA TYR A 23 23.54 -7.15 9.62
C TYR A 23 23.04 -8.50 9.09
N GLY A 24 23.97 -9.42 8.81
CA GLY A 24 23.63 -10.78 8.38
C GLY A 24 22.89 -11.58 9.44
N ALA A 25 23.27 -11.43 10.71
CA ALA A 25 22.60 -12.07 11.85
C ALA A 25 21.17 -11.54 12.03
N LEU A 26 20.98 -10.22 12.00
CA LEU A 26 19.66 -9.58 12.08
C LEU A 26 18.72 -10.00 10.95
N LEU A 27 19.24 -10.11 9.72
CA LEU A 27 18.47 -10.57 8.57
C LEU A 27 18.06 -12.04 8.73
N LYS A 28 18.98 -12.89 9.19
CA LYS A 28 18.70 -14.31 9.47
C LYS A 28 17.63 -14.46 10.54
N ASP A 29 17.67 -13.64 11.59
CA ASP A 29 16.69 -13.66 12.67
C ASP A 29 15.31 -13.19 12.20
N GLY A 30 15.25 -12.14 11.37
CA GLY A 30 14.01 -11.72 10.72
C GLY A 30 13.38 -12.83 9.86
N PHE A 31 14.19 -13.54 9.07
CA PHE A 31 13.71 -14.66 8.27
C PHE A 31 13.27 -15.86 9.13
N LYS A 32 14.02 -16.17 10.20
CA LYS A 32 13.66 -17.21 11.17
C LYS A 32 12.34 -16.89 11.86
N PHE A 33 12.12 -15.63 12.21
CA PHE A 33 10.86 -15.17 12.78
C PHE A 33 9.70 -15.26 11.77
N LEU A 34 9.93 -14.89 10.51
CA LEU A 34 8.92 -14.99 9.44
C LEU A 34 8.32 -16.41 9.33
N VAL A 35 9.15 -17.44 9.54
CA VAL A 35 8.74 -18.86 9.49
C VAL A 35 8.43 -19.46 10.86
N SER A 36 8.46 -18.68 11.93
CA SER A 36 8.32 -19.16 13.31
C SER A 36 6.93 -19.72 13.63
N SER A 37 5.90 -19.16 13.02
CA SER A 37 4.51 -19.59 13.22
C SER A 37 3.71 -19.44 11.95
N ARG A 38 2.70 -20.30 11.77
CA ARG A 38 1.78 -20.21 10.63
C ARG A 38 1.04 -18.87 10.60
N PHE A 39 0.72 -18.30 11.76
CA PHE A 39 0.12 -16.96 11.86
C PHE A 39 1.04 -15.90 11.24
N VAL A 40 2.29 -15.80 11.72
CA VAL A 40 3.27 -14.81 11.27
C VAL A 40 3.58 -14.97 9.78
N THR A 41 3.83 -16.20 9.32
CA THR A 41 4.13 -16.45 7.91
C THR A 41 2.99 -16.01 7.01
N LEU A 42 1.76 -16.41 7.33
CA LEU A 42 0.61 -16.13 6.47
C LEU A 42 0.20 -14.66 6.48
N ILE A 43 0.28 -13.99 7.64
CA ILE A 43 -0.09 -12.57 7.72
C ILE A 43 0.95 -11.71 6.99
N ILE A 44 2.24 -11.94 7.23
CA ILE A 44 3.30 -11.15 6.60
C ILE A 44 3.40 -11.43 5.10
N LEU A 45 3.45 -12.71 4.69
CA LEU A 45 3.49 -13.02 3.26
C LEU A 45 2.19 -12.59 2.55
N GLY A 46 1.04 -12.69 3.23
CA GLY A 46 -0.21 -12.17 2.71
C GLY A 46 -0.15 -10.67 2.44
N GLU A 47 0.38 -9.87 3.38
CA GLU A 47 0.61 -8.44 3.15
C GLU A 47 1.63 -8.18 2.04
N VAL A 48 2.74 -8.93 2.01
CA VAL A 48 3.76 -8.80 0.96
C VAL A 48 3.16 -9.02 -0.43
N VAL A 49 2.39 -10.10 -0.61
CA VAL A 49 1.72 -10.41 -1.89
C VAL A 49 0.72 -9.31 -2.24
N MET A 50 -0.05 -8.83 -1.27
CA MET A 50 -1.02 -7.74 -1.48
C MET A 50 -0.33 -6.47 -1.99
N PHE A 51 0.70 -6.02 -1.27
CA PHE A 51 1.41 -4.79 -1.59
C PHE A 51 2.31 -4.93 -2.83
N SER A 52 2.63 -6.14 -3.27
CA SER A 52 3.40 -6.37 -4.51
C SER A 52 2.71 -5.85 -5.78
N THR A 53 1.38 -5.71 -5.74
CA THR A 53 0.61 -5.10 -6.84
C THR A 53 0.74 -3.56 -6.86
N GLY A 54 1.16 -2.96 -5.75
CA GLY A 54 1.35 -1.51 -5.61
C GLY A 54 2.39 -0.93 -6.58
N PRO A 55 3.62 -1.46 -6.65
CA PRO A 55 4.60 -1.00 -7.63
C PRO A 55 4.15 -1.15 -9.08
N VAL A 56 3.40 -2.20 -9.42
CA VAL A 56 2.78 -2.34 -10.75
C VAL A 56 1.79 -1.21 -10.99
N TRP A 57 0.94 -0.93 -10.00
CA TRP A 57 -0.02 0.17 -10.05
C TRP A 57 0.65 1.53 -10.29
N TRP A 58 1.65 1.88 -9.47
CA TRP A 58 2.29 3.19 -9.53
C TRP A 58 3.17 3.38 -10.78
N ASN A 59 3.87 2.34 -11.21
CA ASN A 59 4.85 2.47 -12.30
C ASN A 59 4.25 2.22 -13.70
N LEU A 60 3.26 1.34 -13.83
CA LEU A 60 2.77 0.89 -15.14
C LEU A 60 1.33 1.26 -15.42
N ILE A 61 0.47 1.34 -14.40
CA ILE A 61 -0.97 1.45 -14.63
C ILE A 61 -1.44 2.89 -14.46
N LEU A 62 -1.10 3.54 -13.34
CA LEU A 62 -1.77 4.76 -12.88
C LEU A 62 -1.78 5.88 -13.93
N PHE A 63 -0.60 6.26 -14.42
CA PHE A 63 -0.48 7.36 -15.37
C PHE A 63 -1.09 7.00 -16.74
N PRO A 64 -0.76 5.86 -17.36
CA PRO A 64 -1.42 5.45 -18.60
C PRO A 64 -2.95 5.38 -18.50
N LEU A 65 -3.49 4.87 -17.38
CA LEU A 65 -4.93 4.85 -17.12
C LEU A 65 -5.51 6.26 -17.02
N TYR A 66 -4.85 7.18 -16.32
CA TYR A 66 -5.32 8.56 -16.24
C TYR A 66 -5.33 9.23 -17.61
N PHE A 67 -4.27 9.09 -18.40
CA PHE A 67 -4.23 9.69 -19.73
C PHE A 67 -5.23 9.06 -20.70
N SER A 68 -5.59 7.78 -20.53
CA SER A 68 -6.63 7.17 -21.37
C SER A 68 -8.03 7.75 -21.14
N PHE A 69 -8.27 8.45 -20.03
CA PHE A 69 -9.58 9.06 -19.74
C PHE A 69 -9.55 10.59 -19.70
N LEU A 70 -8.45 11.19 -19.28
CA LEU A 70 -8.37 12.62 -19.01
C LEU A 70 -7.63 13.40 -20.11
N VAL A 71 -6.78 12.74 -20.89
CA VAL A 71 -6.01 13.28 -22.04
C VAL A 71 -5.01 14.38 -21.69
N THR A 72 -5.43 15.44 -20.98
CA THR A 72 -4.60 16.63 -20.73
C THR A 72 -3.87 16.56 -19.38
N MET A 73 -2.72 17.25 -19.29
CA MET A 73 -1.94 17.34 -18.05
C MET A 73 -2.69 18.05 -16.92
N VAL A 74 -3.51 19.05 -17.28
CA VAL A 74 -4.34 19.82 -16.34
C VAL A 74 -5.40 18.90 -15.74
N ALA A 75 -6.11 18.15 -16.59
CA ALA A 75 -7.11 17.17 -16.18
C ALA A 75 -6.55 16.14 -15.20
N VAL A 76 -5.40 15.52 -15.55
CA VAL A 76 -4.73 14.51 -14.72
C VAL A 76 -4.29 15.09 -13.37
N SER A 77 -3.71 16.30 -13.37
CA SER A 77 -3.26 16.96 -12.14
C SER A 77 -4.43 17.36 -11.23
N ALA A 78 -5.50 17.89 -11.81
CA ALA A 78 -6.70 18.27 -11.08
C ALA A 78 -7.39 17.06 -10.47
N PHE A 79 -7.58 15.99 -11.25
CA PHE A 79 -8.16 14.74 -10.77
C PHE A 79 -7.38 14.15 -9.58
N ARG A 80 -6.05 14.10 -9.67
CA ARG A 80 -5.20 13.64 -8.57
C ARG A 80 -5.38 14.48 -7.32
N THR A 81 -5.41 15.80 -7.46
CA THR A 81 -5.61 16.72 -6.34
C THR A 81 -6.96 16.47 -5.66
N LEU A 82 -8.02 16.29 -6.46
CA LEU A 82 -9.35 15.96 -5.96
C LEU A 82 -9.39 14.61 -5.24
N VAL A 83 -8.63 13.61 -5.69
CA VAL A 83 -8.53 12.30 -5.00
C VAL A 83 -7.75 12.42 -3.68
N PHE A 84 -6.65 13.18 -3.65
CA PHE A 84 -5.79 13.26 -2.47
C PHE A 84 -6.43 14.01 -1.28
N LEU A 85 -7.28 15.00 -1.55
CA LEU A 85 -7.94 15.78 -0.49
C LEU A 85 -8.84 14.92 0.42
N PRO A 86 -9.83 14.16 -0.09
CA PRO A 86 -10.59 13.21 0.71
C PRO A 86 -9.73 12.10 1.32
N GLN A 87 -8.67 11.67 0.63
CA GLN A 87 -7.76 10.66 1.13
C GLN A 87 -7.04 11.11 2.41
N ALA A 88 -6.61 12.38 2.49
CA ALA A 88 -6.02 12.93 3.72
C ALA A 88 -7.01 12.87 4.90
N VAL A 89 -8.28 13.25 4.67
CA VAL A 89 -9.34 13.16 5.67
C VAL A 89 -9.63 11.70 6.06
N ALA A 90 -9.70 10.80 5.08
CA ALA A 90 -9.92 9.38 5.34
C ALA A 90 -8.79 8.76 6.19
N ASN A 91 -7.54 9.16 5.96
CA ASN A 91 -6.40 8.70 6.74
C ASN A 91 -6.47 9.18 8.20
N GLU A 92 -6.79 10.45 8.45
CA GLU A 92 -7.00 10.96 9.82
C GLU A 92 -8.13 10.21 10.52
N ARG A 93 -9.29 10.09 9.86
CA ARG A 93 -10.47 9.42 10.42
C ARG A 93 -10.26 7.93 10.65
N SER A 94 -9.39 7.28 9.88
CA SER A 94 -9.12 5.84 10.01
C SER A 94 -8.60 5.48 11.41
N GLY A 95 -7.80 6.35 12.06
CA GLY A 95 -7.28 6.11 13.40
C GLY A 95 -8.36 6.13 14.49
N VAL A 96 -9.34 7.01 14.36
CA VAL A 96 -10.49 7.06 15.27
C VAL A 96 -11.41 5.86 15.05
N LEU A 97 -11.68 5.53 13.78
CA LEU A 97 -12.59 4.45 13.42
C LEU A 97 -12.02 3.07 13.73
N ALA A 98 -10.71 2.86 13.58
CA ALA A 98 -10.06 1.57 13.85
C ALA A 98 -10.26 1.09 15.29
N LYS A 99 -10.45 2.00 16.26
CA LYS A 99 -10.73 1.64 17.66
C LYS A 99 -12.03 0.85 17.85
N ARG A 100 -12.99 0.97 16.91
CA ARG A 100 -14.31 0.34 17.01
C ARG A 100 -14.36 -1.09 16.47
N PHE A 101 -13.28 -1.55 15.84
CA PHE A 101 -13.27 -2.82 15.11
C PHE A 101 -12.32 -3.83 15.75
N GLU A 102 -12.80 -5.06 15.89
CA GLU A 102 -11.98 -6.19 16.34
C GLU A 102 -11.04 -6.67 15.21
N PRO A 103 -9.72 -6.76 15.44
CA PRO A 103 -8.75 -7.12 14.41
C PRO A 103 -9.07 -8.45 13.68
N LYS A 104 -9.35 -9.52 14.43
CA LYS A 104 -9.52 -10.88 13.90
C LYS A 104 -10.65 -10.98 12.87
N LYS A 105 -11.77 -10.29 13.12
CA LYS A 105 -12.95 -10.30 12.26
C LYS A 105 -12.80 -9.34 11.08
N TRP A 106 -12.28 -8.14 11.33
CA TRP A 106 -12.40 -7.02 10.40
C TRP A 106 -11.19 -6.84 9.48
N ILE A 107 -9.98 -7.26 9.88
CA ILE A 107 -8.80 -7.14 9.01
C ILE A 107 -9.05 -7.81 7.64
N PRO A 108 -9.45 -9.09 7.53
CA PRO A 108 -9.61 -9.72 6.23
C PRO A 108 -10.67 -9.04 5.35
N LEU A 109 -11.75 -8.55 5.97
CA LEU A 109 -12.84 -7.87 5.26
C LEU A 109 -12.39 -6.51 4.73
N PHE A 110 -11.71 -5.70 5.55
CA PHE A 110 -11.19 -4.42 5.11
C PHE A 110 -10.05 -4.57 4.10
N ARG A 111 -9.23 -5.62 4.21
CA ARG A 111 -8.23 -5.96 3.19
C ARG A 111 -8.87 -6.37 1.86
N LEU A 112 -10.09 -6.91 1.84
CA LEU A 112 -10.83 -7.16 0.61
C LEU A 112 -11.36 -5.87 -0.03
N LEU A 113 -11.78 -4.91 0.80
CA LEU A 113 -12.38 -3.64 0.39
C LEU A 113 -11.37 -2.50 0.20
N GLN A 114 -10.11 -2.67 0.56
CA GLN A 114 -9.14 -1.58 0.48
C GLN A 114 -8.80 -1.18 -0.97
N PHE A 115 -8.28 0.05 -1.11
CA PHE A 115 -7.60 0.50 -2.33
C PHE A 115 -6.49 -0.48 -2.75
N ALA A 116 -6.34 -0.69 -4.07
CA ALA A 116 -5.41 -1.67 -4.64
C ALA A 116 -5.61 -3.10 -4.08
N SER A 117 -6.86 -3.52 -3.93
CA SER A 117 -7.23 -4.90 -3.58
C SER A 117 -8.38 -5.42 -4.45
N LEU A 118 -8.92 -6.59 -4.10
CA LEU A 118 -9.88 -7.36 -4.90
C LEU A 118 -11.04 -6.50 -5.43
N VAL A 119 -11.81 -5.86 -4.55
CA VAL A 119 -13.00 -5.09 -4.97
C VAL A 119 -12.61 -3.89 -5.81
N PHE A 120 -11.53 -3.21 -5.44
CA PHE A 120 -11.00 -2.08 -6.20
C PHE A 120 -10.65 -2.48 -7.64
N TYR A 121 -9.86 -3.55 -7.80
CA TYR A 121 -9.45 -4.01 -9.12
C TYR A 121 -10.63 -4.55 -9.94
N LEU A 122 -11.58 -5.26 -9.35
CA LEU A 122 -12.78 -5.71 -10.07
C LEU A 122 -13.66 -4.53 -10.53
N LEU A 123 -13.81 -3.49 -9.70
CA LEU A 123 -14.52 -2.28 -10.11
C LEU A 123 -13.81 -1.57 -11.26
N LEU A 124 -12.47 -1.45 -11.21
CA LEU A 124 -11.73 -0.86 -12.33
C LEU A 124 -11.78 -1.71 -13.60
N ALA A 125 -11.72 -3.04 -13.48
CA ALA A 125 -11.92 -3.93 -14.61
C ALA A 125 -13.29 -3.69 -15.26
N ALA A 126 -14.35 -3.60 -14.46
CA ALA A 126 -15.69 -3.31 -14.94
C ALA A 126 -15.77 -1.92 -15.60
N ILE A 127 -15.22 -0.89 -14.96
CA ILE A 127 -15.23 0.48 -15.51
C ILE A 127 -14.53 0.52 -16.86
N VAL A 128 -13.29 0.00 -16.98
CA VAL A 128 -12.55 0.04 -18.25
C VAL A 128 -13.14 -0.87 -19.31
N HIS A 129 -13.83 -1.95 -18.93
CA HIS A 129 -14.51 -2.83 -19.87
C HIS A 129 -15.76 -2.19 -20.48
N PHE A 130 -16.62 -1.59 -19.66
CA PHE A 130 -17.88 -0.99 -20.12
C PHE A 130 -17.71 0.43 -20.65
N PHE A 131 -16.69 1.14 -20.17
CA PHE A 131 -16.34 2.49 -20.61
C PHE A 131 -14.89 2.49 -21.08
N PRO A 132 -14.64 2.04 -22.33
CA PRO A 132 -13.29 2.11 -22.88
C PRO A 132 -12.81 3.57 -22.90
N GLY A 133 -11.52 3.76 -22.61
CA GLY A 133 -10.90 5.07 -22.67
C GLY A 133 -10.84 5.62 -24.10
N ILE A 134 -10.38 6.87 -24.20
CA ILE A 134 -10.13 7.54 -25.46
C ILE A 134 -8.99 6.82 -26.18
N PRO A 135 -9.16 6.45 -27.48
CA PRO A 135 -8.13 5.76 -28.23
C PRO A 135 -6.80 6.54 -28.26
N PRO A 136 -5.66 5.85 -28.18
CA PRO A 136 -4.36 6.48 -28.32
C PRO A 136 -4.25 7.21 -29.68
N GLY A 137 -3.74 8.43 -29.67
CA GLY A 137 -3.57 9.23 -30.89
C GLY A 137 -4.81 9.99 -31.35
N THR A 138 -5.90 9.97 -30.57
CA THR A 138 -7.03 10.89 -30.79
C THR A 138 -6.55 12.33 -30.54
N ASP A 139 -6.74 13.21 -31.53
CA ASP A 139 -6.34 14.61 -31.43
C ASP A 139 -7.20 15.32 -30.36
N PRO A 140 -6.60 15.90 -29.31
CA PRO A 140 -7.34 16.64 -28.28
C PRO A 140 -8.25 17.72 -28.85
N GLU A 141 -7.90 18.36 -29.97
CA GLU A 141 -8.72 19.43 -30.57
C GLU A 141 -10.09 18.92 -31.08
N THR A 142 -10.21 17.62 -31.32
CA THR A 142 -11.46 16.99 -31.78
C THR A 142 -12.41 16.61 -30.64
N LEU A 143 -11.97 16.73 -29.39
CA LEU A 143 -12.73 16.35 -28.21
C LEU A 143 -13.45 17.57 -27.61
N GLU A 144 -14.70 17.37 -27.23
CA GLU A 144 -15.41 18.34 -26.41
C GLU A 144 -15.03 18.18 -24.94
N PHE A 145 -14.68 19.29 -24.29
CA PHE A 145 -14.26 19.33 -22.89
C PHE A 145 -15.26 20.08 -22.02
N LEU A 146 -15.54 19.51 -20.85
CA LEU A 146 -16.12 20.23 -19.73
C LEU A 146 -14.99 20.96 -19.00
N SER A 147 -14.93 22.29 -19.15
CA SER A 147 -13.96 23.14 -18.45
C SER A 147 -14.62 23.92 -17.31
N ILE A 148 -14.02 23.86 -16.12
CA ILE A 148 -14.32 24.74 -15.00
C ILE A 148 -13.17 25.73 -14.90
N MET A 149 -13.45 27.02 -15.14
CA MET A 149 -12.45 28.08 -15.10
C MET A 149 -12.28 28.63 -13.67
N ILE A 150 -11.06 29.05 -13.32
CA ILE A 150 -10.84 29.79 -12.08
C ILE A 150 -11.48 31.19 -12.23
N PRO A 151 -12.31 31.63 -11.26
CA PRO A 151 -12.93 32.95 -11.32
C PRO A 151 -11.88 34.04 -11.58
N PHE A 152 -12.22 34.99 -12.47
CA PHE A 152 -11.37 36.13 -12.83
C PHE A 152 -10.06 35.79 -13.57
N THR A 153 -9.91 34.56 -14.08
CA THR A 153 -8.77 34.17 -14.93
C THR A 153 -9.22 33.36 -16.16
N ASN A 154 -8.35 33.22 -17.16
CA ASN A 154 -8.56 32.33 -18.31
C ASN A 154 -7.94 30.93 -18.09
N LEU A 155 -7.64 30.57 -16.83
CA LEU A 155 -7.02 29.29 -16.51
C LEU A 155 -8.10 28.26 -16.18
N SER A 156 -8.08 27.13 -16.89
CA SER A 156 -8.90 25.96 -16.58
C SER A 156 -8.44 25.32 -15.27
N LEU A 157 -9.33 25.21 -14.29
CA LEU A 157 -9.12 24.50 -13.04
C LEU A 157 -9.29 22.98 -13.22
N ILE A 158 -10.34 22.59 -13.93
CA ILE A 158 -10.67 21.20 -14.25
C ILE A 158 -11.07 21.16 -15.71
N GLU A 159 -10.51 20.21 -16.45
CA GLU A 159 -10.83 19.96 -17.84
C GLU A 159 -11.05 18.45 -17.97
N VAL A 160 -12.22 18.00 -18.42
CA VAL A 160 -12.51 16.56 -18.58
C VAL A 160 -13.23 16.36 -19.90
N PRO A 161 -12.81 15.40 -20.75
CA PRO A 161 -13.55 15.07 -21.97
C PRO A 161 -14.99 14.65 -21.63
N VAL A 162 -15.99 15.19 -22.31
CA VAL A 162 -17.41 14.90 -22.01
C VAL A 162 -17.70 13.39 -22.10
N THR A 163 -17.04 12.70 -23.03
CA THR A 163 -17.16 11.25 -23.25
C THR A 163 -16.69 10.39 -22.07
N THR A 164 -15.80 10.91 -21.22
CA THR A 164 -15.18 10.14 -20.12
C THR A 164 -15.59 10.63 -18.73
N VAL A 165 -16.50 11.61 -18.63
CA VAL A 165 -16.97 12.13 -17.33
C VAL A 165 -17.50 11.03 -16.41
N ILE A 166 -18.31 10.11 -16.96
CA ILE A 166 -18.89 9.00 -16.19
C ILE A 166 -17.81 8.05 -15.64
N PRO A 167 -16.92 7.45 -16.45
CA PRO A 167 -15.87 6.57 -15.91
C PRO A 167 -14.91 7.30 -14.97
N VAL A 168 -14.59 8.57 -15.23
CA VAL A 168 -13.76 9.39 -14.32
C VAL A 168 -14.43 9.57 -12.97
N PHE A 169 -15.72 9.86 -12.93
CA PHE A 169 -16.47 9.98 -11.68
C PHE A 169 -16.57 8.64 -10.93
N LEU A 170 -16.81 7.53 -11.62
CA LEU A 170 -16.84 6.20 -11.02
C LEU A 170 -15.47 5.81 -10.45
N MET A 171 -14.38 6.11 -11.16
CA MET A 171 -13.01 5.91 -10.65
C MET A 171 -12.77 6.77 -9.41
N PHE A 172 -13.15 8.05 -9.43
CA PHE A 172 -13.04 8.92 -8.26
C PHE A 172 -13.73 8.33 -7.03
N LEU A 173 -14.98 7.88 -7.18
CA LEU A 173 -15.72 7.23 -6.10
C LEU A 173 -15.00 5.98 -5.59
N ALA A 174 -14.55 5.10 -6.48
CA ALA A 174 -13.83 3.89 -6.10
C ALA A 174 -12.52 4.19 -5.34
N PHE A 175 -11.77 5.21 -5.77
CA PHE A 175 -10.51 5.59 -5.12
C PHE A 175 -10.77 6.14 -3.71
N VAL A 176 -11.74 7.03 -3.57
CA VAL A 176 -12.05 7.69 -2.28
C VAL A 176 -12.72 6.71 -1.30
N SER A 177 -13.73 5.96 -1.74
CA SER A 177 -14.49 5.09 -0.83
C SER A 177 -13.66 3.92 -0.31
N LEU A 178 -12.79 3.35 -1.15
CA LEU A 178 -12.02 2.15 -0.81
C LEU A 178 -10.73 2.46 -0.05
N ASN A 179 -10.20 3.67 -0.16
CA ASN A 179 -8.98 4.05 0.58
C ASN A 179 -9.17 4.02 2.11
N LEU A 180 -10.36 4.39 2.62
CA LEU A 180 -10.64 4.37 4.05
C LEU A 180 -10.43 2.98 4.68
N PHE A 181 -10.86 1.93 3.99
CA PHE A 181 -10.71 0.55 4.48
C PHE A 181 -9.24 0.14 4.56
N GLY A 182 -8.39 0.61 3.63
CA GLY A 182 -6.95 0.38 3.67
C GLY A 182 -6.29 0.98 4.90
N GLY A 183 -6.64 2.23 5.24
CA GLY A 183 -6.15 2.90 6.45
C GLY A 183 -6.55 2.15 7.72
N ILE A 184 -7.82 1.76 7.85
CA ILE A 184 -8.31 1.02 9.02
C ILE A 184 -7.62 -0.35 9.11
N ALA A 185 -7.53 -1.10 7.99
CA ALA A 185 -6.90 -2.40 7.97
C ALA A 185 -5.40 -2.33 8.33
N GLY A 186 -4.70 -1.29 7.87
CA GLY A 186 -3.30 -1.03 8.21
C GLY A 186 -3.11 -0.86 9.71
N ILE A 187 -3.91 0.01 10.35
CA ILE A 187 -3.83 0.29 11.79
C ILE A 187 -4.18 -0.97 12.61
N LEU A 188 -5.21 -1.70 12.21
CA LEU A 188 -5.59 -2.94 12.89
C LEU A 188 -4.49 -4.01 12.78
N THR A 189 -3.88 -4.18 11.60
CA THR A 189 -2.76 -5.11 11.45
C THR A 189 -1.58 -4.67 12.32
N GLN A 190 -1.20 -3.40 12.29
CA GLN A 190 -0.10 -2.87 13.10
C GLN A 190 -0.33 -3.14 14.59
N ARG A 191 -1.55 -2.94 15.11
CA ARG A 191 -1.90 -3.25 16.50
C ARG A 191 -1.59 -4.71 16.84
N VAL A 192 -2.03 -5.65 16.00
CA VAL A 192 -1.77 -7.08 16.24
C VAL A 192 -0.28 -7.41 16.11
N MET A 193 0.41 -6.80 15.14
CA MET A 193 1.82 -7.09 14.89
C MET A 193 2.75 -6.49 15.95
N LEU A 194 2.35 -5.43 16.65
CA LEU A 194 3.10 -4.89 17.78
C LEU A 194 3.21 -5.88 18.94
N ASP A 195 2.15 -6.64 19.21
CA ASP A 195 2.11 -7.66 20.26
C ASP A 195 2.85 -8.96 19.86
N VAL A 196 3.03 -9.15 18.55
CA VAL A 196 3.57 -10.39 17.95
C VAL A 196 5.07 -10.27 17.65
N ILE A 197 5.54 -9.10 17.18
CA ILE A 197 6.94 -8.89 16.77
C ILE A 197 7.76 -8.43 17.99
N PRO A 198 8.77 -9.20 18.42
CA PRO A 198 9.69 -8.79 19.48
C PRO A 198 10.42 -7.49 19.14
N ASN A 199 10.64 -6.62 20.14
CA ASN A 199 11.29 -5.31 19.98
C ASN A 199 12.65 -5.42 19.27
N ARG A 200 13.48 -6.40 19.65
CA ARG A 200 14.83 -6.59 19.11
C ARG A 200 14.92 -6.81 17.60
N ILE A 201 13.93 -7.49 17.00
CA ILE A 201 13.89 -7.77 15.55
C ILE A 201 12.94 -6.85 14.79
N ARG A 202 12.30 -5.89 15.48
CA ARG A 202 11.26 -5.04 14.89
C ARG A 202 11.78 -4.26 13.68
N ASN A 203 12.96 -3.66 13.79
CA ASN A 203 13.61 -2.94 12.69
C ASN A 203 13.97 -3.84 11.50
N SER A 204 14.44 -5.07 11.79
CA SER A 204 14.71 -6.08 10.77
C SER A 204 13.43 -6.46 10.03
N MET A 205 12.31 -6.63 10.75
CA MET A 205 11.00 -6.95 10.14
C MET A 205 10.45 -5.80 9.31
N TYR A 206 10.57 -4.55 9.79
CA TYR A 206 10.16 -3.36 9.05
C TYR A 206 10.97 -3.13 7.76
N SER A 207 12.21 -3.63 7.71
CA SER A 207 13.03 -3.58 6.50
C SER A 207 12.76 -4.78 5.58
N LEU A 208 12.56 -5.98 6.16
CA LEU A 208 12.34 -7.23 5.41
C LEU A 208 11.06 -7.18 4.59
N GLN A 209 9.97 -6.64 5.13
CA GLN A 209 8.68 -6.56 4.43
C GLN A 209 8.78 -5.78 3.09
N PRO A 210 9.28 -4.52 3.06
CA PRO A 210 9.53 -3.80 1.81
C PRO A 210 10.45 -4.55 0.85
N THR A 211 11.53 -5.17 1.35
CA THR A 211 12.43 -5.95 0.50
C THR A 211 11.71 -7.11 -0.19
N LEU A 212 10.89 -7.86 0.55
CA LEU A 212 10.10 -8.95 -0.01
C LEU A 212 9.04 -8.44 -1.00
N VAL A 213 8.40 -7.29 -0.70
CA VAL A 213 7.45 -6.65 -1.63
C VAL A 213 8.16 -6.35 -2.95
N MET A 214 9.33 -5.73 -2.91
CA MET A 214 10.10 -5.40 -4.11
C MET A 214 10.53 -6.66 -4.87
N LEU A 215 11.00 -7.69 -4.17
CA LEU A 215 11.41 -8.96 -4.78
C LEU A 215 10.26 -9.62 -5.57
N ILE A 216 9.04 -9.60 -5.03
CA ILE A 216 7.85 -10.13 -5.73
C ILE A 216 7.36 -9.16 -6.82
N SER A 217 7.50 -7.84 -6.60
CA SER A 217 7.02 -6.83 -7.55
C SER A 217 7.83 -6.80 -8.84
N MET A 218 9.15 -7.03 -8.80
CA MET A 218 10.00 -6.99 -9.99
C MET A 218 9.52 -7.90 -11.14
N PRO A 219 9.29 -9.21 -10.93
CA PRO A 219 8.77 -10.07 -11.99
C PRO A 219 7.35 -9.69 -12.40
N LEU A 220 6.52 -9.19 -11.48
CA LEU A 220 5.17 -8.70 -11.82
C LEU A 220 5.23 -7.48 -12.73
N ILE A 221 6.14 -6.52 -12.48
CA ILE A 221 6.35 -5.35 -13.34
C ILE A 221 6.80 -5.80 -14.74
N ALA A 222 7.75 -6.72 -14.83
CA ALA A 222 8.18 -7.25 -16.12
C ALA A 222 7.03 -7.94 -16.88
N PHE A 223 6.26 -8.78 -16.17
CA PHE A 223 5.09 -9.46 -16.74
C PHE A 223 4.04 -8.46 -17.24
N PHE A 224 3.61 -7.51 -16.40
CA PHE A 224 2.58 -6.54 -16.77
C PHE A 224 3.05 -5.51 -17.81
N GLY A 225 4.33 -5.16 -17.81
CA GLY A 225 4.91 -4.28 -18.84
C GLY A 225 4.78 -4.88 -20.25
N TRP A 226 4.90 -6.21 -20.36
CA TRP A 226 4.63 -6.93 -21.60
C TRP A 226 3.13 -7.21 -21.82
N PHE A 227 2.40 -7.58 -20.77
CA PHE A 227 1.02 -8.06 -20.88
C PHE A 227 0.01 -6.95 -21.18
N ILE A 228 0.19 -5.73 -20.65
CA ILE A 228 -0.74 -4.62 -20.87
C ILE A 228 -0.86 -4.28 -22.38
N PRO A 229 0.24 -4.04 -23.12
CA PRO A 229 0.16 -3.83 -24.57
C PRO A 229 -0.38 -5.05 -25.32
N PHE A 230 0.03 -6.27 -24.92
CA PHE A 230 -0.37 -7.50 -25.58
C PHE A 230 -1.87 -7.79 -25.48
N SER A 231 -2.47 -7.57 -24.31
CA SER A 231 -3.89 -7.82 -24.05
C SER A 231 -4.82 -6.72 -24.57
N GLY A 232 -4.26 -5.63 -25.11
CA GLY A 232 -5.02 -4.52 -25.67
C GLY A 232 -5.64 -3.59 -24.62
N GLY A 233 -5.22 -3.64 -23.35
CA GLY A 233 -5.70 -2.70 -22.33
C GLY A 233 -5.58 -3.16 -20.88
N PHE A 234 -6.35 -2.50 -20.00
CA PHE A 234 -6.23 -2.69 -18.55
C PHE A 234 -7.21 -3.71 -17.94
N THR A 235 -8.26 -4.13 -18.66
CA THR A 235 -9.30 -5.01 -18.10
C THR A 235 -8.72 -6.32 -17.56
N TRP A 236 -7.96 -7.05 -18.37
CA TRP A 236 -7.34 -8.31 -17.95
C TRP A 236 -6.26 -8.09 -16.90
N THR A 237 -5.51 -6.99 -17.01
CA THR A 237 -4.53 -6.59 -16.01
C THR A 237 -5.18 -6.46 -14.64
N PHE A 238 -6.32 -5.78 -14.55
CA PHE A 238 -7.07 -5.65 -13.30
C PHE A 238 -7.66 -6.97 -12.81
N ILE A 239 -8.14 -7.84 -13.69
CA ILE A 239 -8.63 -9.18 -13.30
C ILE A 239 -7.49 -10.01 -12.67
N ILE A 240 -6.29 -9.96 -13.23
CA ILE A 240 -5.13 -10.67 -12.68
C ILE A 240 -4.69 -10.04 -11.35
N CYS A 241 -4.62 -8.70 -11.25
CA CYS A 241 -4.33 -8.02 -9.98
C CYS A 241 -5.38 -8.33 -8.90
N ALA A 242 -6.66 -8.43 -9.28
CA ALA A 242 -7.75 -8.86 -8.41
C ALA A 242 -7.53 -10.29 -7.91
N PHE A 243 -7.13 -11.22 -8.79
CA PHE A 243 -6.81 -12.59 -8.40
C PHE A 243 -5.62 -12.66 -7.44
N ILE A 244 -4.53 -11.94 -7.70
CA ILE A 244 -3.38 -11.85 -6.78
C ILE A 244 -3.82 -11.31 -5.41
N SER A 245 -4.66 -10.27 -5.41
CA SER A 245 -5.21 -9.67 -4.20
C SER A 245 -6.12 -10.64 -3.43
N LEU A 246 -6.91 -11.46 -4.14
CA LEU A 246 -7.74 -12.51 -3.52
C LEU A 246 -6.86 -13.54 -2.81
N VAL A 247 -5.78 -14.01 -3.44
CA VAL A 247 -4.83 -14.94 -2.81
C VAL A 247 -4.25 -14.33 -1.53
N ALA A 248 -3.81 -13.07 -1.58
CA ALA A 248 -3.31 -12.35 -0.41
C ALA A 248 -4.35 -12.24 0.72
N VAL A 249 -5.59 -11.85 0.40
CA VAL A 249 -6.70 -11.77 1.38
C VAL A 249 -7.00 -13.14 2.00
N LEU A 250 -6.98 -14.22 1.21
CA LEU A 250 -7.19 -15.57 1.70
C LEU A 250 -6.07 -16.02 2.65
N MET A 251 -4.81 -15.67 2.35
CA MET A 251 -3.68 -15.91 3.25
C MET A 251 -3.86 -15.19 4.59
N ILE A 252 -4.19 -13.89 4.56
CA ILE A 252 -4.44 -13.10 5.78
C ILE A 252 -5.62 -13.68 6.58
N ARG A 253 -6.72 -14.02 5.90
CA ARG A 253 -7.88 -14.66 6.54
C ARG A 253 -7.50 -16.00 7.19
N GLN A 254 -6.68 -16.79 6.52
CA GLN A 254 -6.20 -18.06 7.03
C GLN A 254 -5.25 -17.89 8.21
N ALA A 255 -4.42 -16.83 8.22
CA ALA A 255 -3.54 -16.50 9.34
C ALA A 255 -4.32 -16.42 10.66
N PHE A 256 -5.44 -15.67 10.68
CA PHE A 256 -6.29 -15.49 11.85
C PHE A 256 -7.05 -16.76 12.33
N LYS A 257 -6.94 -17.88 11.61
CA LYS A 257 -7.41 -19.19 12.12
C LYS A 257 -6.37 -19.89 12.99
N HIS A 258 -5.11 -19.47 12.92
CA HIS A 258 -4.03 -19.98 13.76
C HIS A 258 -3.93 -19.16 15.06
N PRO A 259 -3.41 -19.74 16.15
CA PRO A 259 -3.19 -19.01 17.39
C PRO A 259 -2.18 -17.88 17.15
N ILE A 260 -2.48 -16.70 17.71
CA ILE A 260 -1.59 -15.54 17.65
C ILE A 260 -0.45 -15.79 18.65
N PRO A 261 0.81 -15.92 18.22
CA PRO A 261 1.93 -16.11 19.14
C PRO A 261 2.19 -14.82 19.92
N LYS A 262 2.58 -14.95 21.20
CA LYS A 262 3.11 -13.83 21.97
C LYS A 262 4.60 -13.65 21.66
N ALA A 263 5.09 -12.41 21.68
CA ALA A 263 6.48 -12.07 21.36
C ALA A 263 7.52 -12.93 22.14
N GLU A 264 7.31 -13.14 23.44
CA GLU A 264 8.21 -13.88 24.34
C GLU A 264 8.33 -15.39 24.03
N ALA A 265 7.31 -15.97 23.38
CA ALA A 265 7.26 -17.42 23.14
C ALA A 265 8.10 -17.86 21.93
N VAL A 266 8.52 -16.92 21.07
CA VAL A 266 9.06 -17.23 19.74
C VAL A 266 10.59 -17.17 19.71
N VAL A 267 11.21 -16.32 20.52
CA VAL A 267 12.65 -16.33 20.71
C VAL A 267 12.97 -16.09 22.18
N LYS A 268 13.63 -17.05 22.83
CA LYS A 268 14.09 -16.88 24.22
C LYS A 268 15.03 -15.68 24.26
N ALA A 269 14.68 -14.69 25.07
CA ALA A 269 15.55 -13.57 25.42
C ALA A 269 16.82 -14.11 26.08
N ASP A 270 17.97 -13.49 25.80
CA ASP A 270 19.17 -13.71 26.62
C ASP A 270 18.95 -13.03 27.99
N LEU A 271 19.58 -13.53 29.05
CA LEU A 271 19.31 -13.08 30.43
C LEU A 271 19.50 -11.56 30.63
N GLU A 272 20.44 -10.94 29.90
CA GLU A 272 20.69 -9.49 29.91
C GLU A 272 19.52 -8.68 29.30
N GLU A 273 18.79 -9.23 28.31
CA GLU A 273 17.63 -8.55 27.70
C GLU A 273 16.41 -8.55 28.62
N THR A 274 16.27 -9.54 29.51
CA THR A 274 15.20 -9.54 30.53
C THR A 274 15.37 -8.43 31.55
N GLU A 275 16.61 -8.10 31.92
CA GLU A 275 16.91 -7.04 32.89
C GLU A 275 16.63 -5.65 32.30
N GLU A 276 16.99 -5.38 31.04
CA GLU A 276 16.67 -4.09 30.38
C GLU A 276 15.17 -3.86 30.19
N VAL A 277 14.39 -4.91 29.92
CA VAL A 277 12.92 -4.80 29.77
C VAL A 277 12.23 -4.59 31.13
N GLU A 278 12.69 -5.25 32.19
CA GLU A 278 12.20 -4.98 33.54
C GLU A 278 12.50 -3.53 33.98
N GLU A 279 13.66 -2.97 33.60
CA GLU A 279 13.96 -1.57 33.91
C GLU A 279 13.08 -0.56 33.12
N MET A 280 12.67 -0.89 31.89
CA MET A 280 11.79 -0.02 31.09
C MET A 280 10.31 -0.09 31.50
N ASP A 281 9.83 -1.22 32.02
CA ASP A 281 8.45 -1.37 32.51
C ASP A 281 8.22 -0.69 33.89
N ILE A 282 9.27 -0.19 34.54
CA ILE A 282 9.21 0.53 35.84
C ILE A 282 9.07 2.07 35.66
N THR A 283 9.03 2.59 34.43
CA THR A 283 8.78 4.03 34.14
C THR A 283 7.45 4.32 33.46
#